data_AF-A0A2K3NBC7-F1
#
_entry.id   AF-A0A2K3NBC7-F1
#
_cell.length_a   1.000
_cell.length_b   1.000
_cell.length_c   1.000
_cell.angle_alpha   90.00
_cell.angle_beta   90.00
_cell.angle_gamma   90.00
#
_symmetry.space_group_name_H-M   'P 1'
#
loop_
_entity.id
_entity.type
_entity.pdbx_description
1 polymer ?
#
loop_
_entity_poly.entity_id
_entity_poly.type
_entity_poly.pdbx_seq_one_letter_code
_entity_poly.pdbx_strand_id
1 'polypeptide(L)'
;MIALKPIFHPSFHPSSNNTTIFTTLHPHHITRIRRSSVFLCLSTNNSNDEYDNNSQPKGDVQNQELLAQLAMLETEKVRLTDYLDERSEYLTQFGEEAKAELDKIGEEALKGLDESSDRITAKLESEMLAIEESNELNRVEIDESENRVMEIEGQMEVDRNEGLFFKNLGQRGPNVDRAKAKEEFENIKDVTTREENGRKTRKNVYLFFIGLFTYGIVGSINVSSLSSTDWKRVAVLGAILVALFTQFSYEQNKDKNQKDDEQ
;
A
#
# COMPACT_ATOMS: atom_id res chain seq x y z
N MET A 1 21.27 -22.42 -14.19
CA MET A 1 20.62 -21.48 -15.12
C MET A 1 19.42 -22.19 -15.72
N ILE A 2 18.21 -21.83 -15.31
CA ILE A 2 16.97 -22.35 -15.90
C ILE A 2 16.23 -21.13 -16.41
N ALA A 3 16.05 -21.07 -17.73
CA ALA A 3 15.43 -19.96 -18.44
C ALA A 3 13.91 -20.09 -18.32
N LEU A 4 13.26 -19.05 -17.78
CA LEU A 4 11.80 -18.93 -17.77
C LEU A 4 11.33 -18.25 -19.05
N LYS A 5 10.44 -18.93 -19.77
CA LYS A 5 9.80 -18.46 -21.00
C LYS A 5 8.61 -17.56 -20.61
N PRO A 6 8.53 -16.30 -21.08
CA PRO A 6 7.39 -15.44 -20.77
C PRO A 6 6.16 -15.84 -21.60
N ILE A 7 5.05 -16.09 -20.93
CA ILE A 7 3.72 -16.26 -21.55
C ILE A 7 3.09 -14.87 -21.66
N PHE A 8 2.88 -14.41 -22.89
CA PHE A 8 2.15 -13.18 -23.20
C PHE A 8 0.65 -13.45 -23.02
N HIS A 9 0.01 -12.73 -22.09
CA HIS A 9 -1.45 -12.67 -22.00
C HIS A 9 -1.95 -11.40 -22.73
N PRO A 10 -2.93 -11.50 -23.65
CA PRO A 10 -3.63 -10.32 -24.13
C PRO A 10 -4.56 -9.81 -23.03
N SER A 11 -4.34 -8.57 -22.58
CA SER A 11 -5.19 -7.90 -21.60
C SER A 11 -6.52 -7.52 -22.25
N PHE A 12 -7.62 -8.01 -21.68
CA PHE A 12 -8.95 -7.46 -21.92
C PHE A 12 -9.26 -6.43 -20.82
N HIS A 13 -9.48 -5.19 -21.23
CA HIS A 13 -9.92 -4.11 -20.34
C HIS A 13 -11.45 -4.17 -20.16
N PRO A 14 -11.99 -4.22 -18.94
CA PRO A 14 -13.41 -4.01 -18.73
C PRO A 14 -13.71 -2.51 -18.76
N SER A 15 -14.51 -2.09 -19.74
CA SER A 15 -15.19 -0.80 -19.68
C SER A 15 -16.31 -0.93 -18.66
N SER A 16 -16.15 -0.29 -17.50
CA SER A 16 -17.26 -0.06 -16.57
C SER A 16 -18.35 0.71 -17.30
N ASN A 17 -19.61 0.31 -17.13
CA ASN A 17 -20.76 1.19 -16.91
C ASN A 17 -22.03 0.35 -16.64
N ASN A 18 -22.72 0.74 -15.56
CA ASN A 18 -24.14 0.53 -15.25
C ASN A 18 -24.52 -0.68 -14.39
N THR A 19 -24.49 -0.41 -13.08
CA THR A 19 -25.34 -0.97 -12.03
C THR A 19 -26.76 -1.24 -12.52
N THR A 20 -27.16 -2.51 -12.56
CA THR A 20 -28.59 -2.86 -12.46
C THR A 20 -28.70 -4.08 -11.54
N ILE A 21 -29.26 -3.84 -10.36
CA ILE A 21 -29.66 -4.86 -9.40
C ILE A 21 -30.74 -5.72 -10.08
N PHE A 22 -30.50 -7.02 -10.21
CA PHE A 22 -31.57 -7.99 -10.44
C PHE A 22 -31.56 -9.06 -9.35
N THR A 23 -32.66 -9.02 -8.62
CA THR A 23 -33.17 -9.92 -7.60
C THR A 23 -33.23 -11.37 -8.07
N THR A 24 -32.80 -12.27 -7.18
CA THR A 24 -33.36 -13.59 -6.89
C THR A 24 -33.98 -14.37 -8.06
N LEU A 25 -33.25 -15.34 -8.60
CA LEU A 25 -33.82 -16.41 -9.43
C LEU A 25 -33.68 -17.74 -8.70
N HIS A 26 -34.85 -18.29 -8.35
CA HIS A 26 -35.04 -19.66 -7.88
C HIS A 26 -34.44 -20.68 -8.85
N PRO A 27 -33.93 -21.82 -8.36
CA PRO A 27 -33.51 -22.93 -9.22
C PRO A 27 -34.76 -23.68 -9.68
N HIS A 28 -35.11 -23.56 -10.96
CA HIS A 28 -36.09 -24.45 -11.57
C HIS A 28 -35.42 -25.79 -11.86
N HIS A 29 -35.62 -26.74 -10.95
CA HIS A 29 -35.28 -28.15 -11.14
C HIS A 29 -36.20 -28.73 -12.23
N ILE A 30 -35.77 -28.73 -13.50
CA ILE A 30 -36.53 -29.35 -14.60
C ILE A 30 -36.16 -30.84 -14.64
N THR A 31 -36.91 -31.67 -13.92
CA THR A 31 -36.94 -33.11 -14.15
C THR A 31 -37.75 -33.39 -15.42
N ARG A 32 -37.10 -33.41 -16.59
CA ARG A 32 -37.75 -33.78 -17.84
C ARG A 32 -37.84 -35.31 -17.95
N ILE A 33 -39.00 -35.84 -17.57
CA ILE A 33 -39.41 -37.23 -17.80
C ILE A 33 -39.39 -37.52 -19.31
N ARG A 34 -38.50 -38.42 -19.72
CA ARG A 34 -38.33 -38.89 -21.11
C ARG A 34 -39.44 -39.91 -21.43
N ARG A 35 -40.52 -39.48 -22.09
CA ARG A 35 -41.48 -40.41 -22.71
C ARG A 35 -41.00 -40.76 -24.12
N SER A 36 -40.34 -41.92 -24.24
CA SER A 36 -40.10 -42.57 -25.53
C SER A 36 -41.37 -43.35 -25.90
N SER A 37 -42.20 -42.81 -26.79
CA SER A 37 -43.30 -43.57 -27.40
C SER A 37 -42.79 -44.23 -28.67
N VAL A 38 -42.34 -45.48 -28.54
CA VAL A 38 -42.12 -46.37 -29.68
C VAL A 38 -43.49 -46.75 -30.23
N PHE A 39 -43.87 -46.20 -31.38
CA PHE A 39 -45.02 -46.68 -32.14
C PHE A 39 -44.68 -48.04 -32.76
N LEU A 40 -45.17 -49.11 -32.14
CA LEU A 40 -45.23 -50.44 -32.77
C LEU A 40 -46.43 -50.45 -33.73
N CYS A 41 -46.17 -50.47 -35.03
CA CYS A 41 -47.18 -50.77 -36.04
C CYS A 41 -47.66 -52.22 -35.89
N LEU A 42 -48.91 -52.39 -35.46
CA LEU A 42 -49.60 -53.67 -35.47
C LEU A 42 -50.48 -53.73 -36.72
N SER A 43 -49.96 -54.31 -37.80
CA SER A 43 -50.74 -54.56 -39.02
C SER A 43 -51.58 -55.82 -38.84
N THR A 44 -52.90 -55.64 -38.72
CA THR A 44 -53.88 -56.72 -38.77
C THR A 44 -54.11 -57.10 -40.23
N ASN A 45 -53.76 -58.33 -40.59
CA ASN A 45 -54.09 -58.90 -41.90
C ASN A 45 -55.60 -59.14 -42.00
N ASN A 46 -56.25 -58.52 -42.98
CA ASN A 46 -57.43 -59.13 -43.59
C ASN A 46 -57.35 -59.00 -45.11
N SER A 47 -57.62 -60.13 -45.72
CA SER A 47 -57.28 -60.57 -47.06
C SER A 47 -58.17 -60.01 -48.17
N ASN A 48 -57.51 -59.75 -49.31
CA ASN A 48 -57.94 -59.96 -50.71
C ASN A 48 -57.66 -58.71 -51.53
N ASP A 49 -56.56 -58.71 -52.28
CA ASP A 49 -56.62 -58.87 -53.74
C ASP A 49 -55.20 -58.93 -54.32
N GLU A 50 -55.08 -59.83 -55.28
CA GLU A 50 -53.92 -60.17 -56.08
C GLU A 50 -53.53 -58.99 -56.99
N TYR A 51 -52.27 -58.57 -56.99
CA TYR A 51 -51.38 -58.48 -58.15
C TYR A 51 -50.12 -57.67 -57.82
N ASP A 52 -49.01 -58.33 -58.10
CA ASP A 52 -47.74 -57.80 -58.59
C ASP A 52 -46.61 -57.44 -57.63
N ASN A 53 -45.44 -57.82 -58.11
CA ASN A 53 -44.23 -58.16 -57.40
C ASN A 53 -43.37 -56.92 -57.12
N ASN A 54 -42.69 -56.95 -55.98
CA ASN A 54 -41.50 -56.15 -55.66
C ASN A 54 -41.64 -54.62 -55.83
N SER A 55 -42.40 -53.98 -54.93
CA SER A 55 -42.03 -52.63 -54.52
C SER A 55 -41.22 -52.70 -53.23
N GLN A 56 -39.89 -52.61 -53.36
CA GLN A 56 -39.05 -52.21 -52.24
C GLN A 56 -39.63 -50.89 -51.67
N PRO A 57 -39.67 -50.70 -50.35
CA PRO A 57 -40.17 -49.48 -49.74
C PRO A 57 -39.26 -48.33 -50.17
N LYS A 58 -39.64 -47.64 -51.25
CA LYS A 58 -38.89 -46.54 -51.83
C LYS A 58 -39.19 -45.31 -50.99
N GLY A 59 -38.40 -45.13 -49.93
CA GLY A 59 -38.47 -43.94 -49.08
C GLY A 59 -38.24 -42.69 -49.93
N ASP A 60 -39.07 -41.67 -49.70
CA ASP A 60 -38.92 -40.37 -50.36
C ASP A 60 -37.59 -39.74 -49.95
N VAL A 61 -36.73 -39.50 -50.96
CA VAL A 61 -35.36 -39.00 -50.77
C VAL A 61 -35.35 -37.66 -50.05
N GLN A 62 -36.38 -36.82 -50.28
CA GLN A 62 -36.52 -35.51 -49.62
C GLN A 62 -36.78 -35.65 -48.12
N ASN A 63 -37.62 -36.61 -47.73
CA ASN A 63 -37.93 -36.87 -46.32
C ASN A 63 -36.74 -37.51 -45.58
N GLN A 64 -35.95 -38.32 -46.26
CA GLN A 64 -34.72 -38.89 -45.68
C GLN A 64 -33.64 -37.83 -45.47
N GLU A 65 -33.49 -36.89 -46.41
CA GLU A 65 -32.58 -35.76 -46.28
C GLU A 65 -32.99 -34.83 -45.13
N LEU A 66 -34.28 -34.52 -45.00
CA LEU A 66 -34.80 -33.71 -43.90
C LEU A 66 -34.58 -34.38 -42.54
N LEU A 67 -34.78 -35.70 -42.45
CA LEU A 67 -34.51 -36.48 -41.24
C LEU A 67 -33.01 -36.44 -40.87
N ALA A 68 -32.12 -36.55 -41.87
CA ALA A 68 -30.68 -36.46 -41.65
C ALA A 68 -30.27 -35.06 -41.15
N GLN A 69 -30.84 -33.99 -41.70
CA GLN A 69 -30.61 -32.62 -41.23
C GLN A 69 -31.13 -32.41 -39.80
N LEU A 70 -32.30 -32.96 -39.46
CA LEU A 70 -32.84 -32.90 -38.10
C LEU A 70 -31.94 -33.63 -37.09
N ALA A 71 -31.48 -34.82 -37.43
CA ALA A 71 -30.57 -35.60 -36.59
C ALA A 71 -29.21 -34.88 -36.41
N MET A 72 -28.70 -34.23 -37.47
CA MET A 72 -27.49 -33.41 -37.39
C MET A 72 -27.68 -32.22 -36.45
N LEU A 73 -28.78 -31.47 -36.60
CA LEU A 73 -29.12 -30.34 -35.73
C LEU A 73 -29.30 -30.76 -34.27
N GLU A 74 -29.94 -31.90 -34.02
CA GLU A 74 -30.10 -32.43 -32.67
C GLU A 74 -28.74 -32.79 -32.05
N THR A 75 -27.82 -33.36 -32.84
CA THR A 75 -26.47 -33.69 -32.39
C THR A 75 -25.65 -32.43 -32.08
N GLU A 76 -25.70 -31.41 -32.95
CA GLU A 76 -25.01 -30.13 -32.72
C GLU A 76 -25.56 -29.40 -31.50
N LYS A 77 -26.88 -29.45 -31.28
CA LYS A 77 -27.52 -28.88 -30.11
C LYS A 77 -27.04 -29.56 -28.82
N VAL A 78 -26.98 -30.89 -28.79
CA VAL A 78 -26.48 -31.62 -27.61
C VAL A 78 -25.04 -31.21 -27.33
N ARG A 79 -24.17 -31.20 -28.34
CA ARG A 79 -22.76 -30.78 -28.19
C ARG A 79 -22.61 -29.35 -27.69
N LEU A 80 -23.43 -28.42 -28.19
CA LEU A 80 -23.39 -27.03 -27.76
C LEU A 80 -23.88 -26.87 -26.31
N THR A 81 -24.89 -27.65 -25.92
CA THR A 81 -25.42 -27.64 -24.56
C THR A 81 -24.36 -28.17 -23.59
N ASP A 82 -23.73 -29.30 -23.90
CA ASP A 82 -22.65 -29.87 -23.08
C ASP A 82 -21.49 -28.89 -22.91
N TYR A 83 -21.08 -28.20 -23.99
CA TYR A 83 -20.03 -27.18 -23.92
C TYR A 83 -20.43 -25.97 -23.05
N LEU A 84 -21.69 -25.54 -23.14
CA LEU A 84 -22.19 -24.44 -22.33
C LEU A 84 -22.23 -24.82 -20.85
N ASP A 85 -22.68 -26.03 -20.54
CA ASP A 85 -22.74 -26.57 -19.19
C ASP A 85 -21.32 -26.66 -18.58
N GLU A 86 -20.36 -27.26 -19.30
CA GLU A 86 -18.94 -27.32 -18.88
C GLU A 86 -18.35 -25.93 -18.62
N ARG A 87 -18.62 -24.97 -19.52
CA ARG A 87 -18.10 -23.61 -19.37
C ARG A 87 -18.75 -22.88 -18.19
N SER A 88 -20.02 -23.15 -17.92
CA SER A 88 -20.74 -22.58 -16.78
C SER A 88 -20.24 -23.13 -15.45
N GLU A 89 -19.92 -24.43 -15.40
CA GLU A 89 -19.33 -25.09 -14.23
C GLU A 89 -17.93 -24.53 -13.96
N TYR A 90 -17.08 -24.43 -14.99
CA TYR A 90 -15.76 -23.81 -14.87
C TYR A 90 -15.82 -22.38 -14.34
N LEU A 91 -16.75 -21.56 -14.86
CA LEU A 91 -16.87 -20.17 -14.43
C LEU A 91 -17.37 -20.06 -12.98
N THR A 92 -18.24 -20.99 -12.56
CA THR A 92 -18.71 -21.09 -11.18
C THR A 92 -17.57 -21.47 -10.25
N GLN A 93 -16.80 -22.51 -10.59
CA GLN A 93 -15.62 -22.93 -9.83
C GLN A 93 -14.60 -21.79 -9.72
N PHE A 94 -14.31 -21.10 -10.82
CA PHE A 94 -13.41 -19.96 -10.82
C PHE A 94 -13.89 -18.84 -9.90
N GLY A 95 -15.20 -18.55 -9.90
CA GLY A 95 -15.80 -17.55 -9.01
C GLY A 95 -15.69 -17.94 -7.53
N GLU A 96 -15.94 -19.19 -7.20
CA GLU A 96 -15.82 -19.72 -5.84
C GLU A 96 -14.36 -19.74 -5.36
N GLU A 97 -13.43 -20.15 -6.21
CA GLU A 97 -11.99 -20.16 -5.90
C GLU A 97 -11.46 -18.74 -5.71
N ALA A 98 -11.79 -17.81 -6.61
CA ALA A 98 -11.41 -16.41 -6.49
C ALA A 98 -11.96 -15.78 -5.20
N LYS A 99 -13.20 -16.11 -4.82
CA LYS A 99 -13.78 -15.65 -3.57
C LYS A 99 -13.01 -16.21 -2.36
N ALA A 100 -12.73 -17.52 -2.35
CA ALA A 100 -11.98 -18.15 -1.27
C ALA A 100 -10.55 -17.60 -1.14
N GLU A 101 -9.90 -17.30 -2.26
CA GLU A 101 -8.56 -16.68 -2.27
C GLU A 101 -8.60 -15.24 -1.76
N LEU A 102 -9.60 -14.44 -2.17
CA LEU A 102 -9.79 -13.08 -1.65
C LEU A 102 -10.09 -13.06 -0.15
N ASP A 103 -10.97 -13.94 0.32
CA ASP A 103 -11.29 -14.07 1.74
C ASP A 103 -10.03 -14.47 2.54
N LYS A 104 -9.22 -15.40 2.01
CA LYS A 104 -7.94 -15.79 2.62
C LYS A 104 -6.94 -14.63 2.69
N ILE A 105 -6.76 -13.88 1.60
CA ILE A 105 -5.85 -12.72 1.57
C ILE A 105 -6.34 -11.64 2.54
N GLY A 106 -7.66 -11.40 2.59
CA GLY A 106 -8.27 -10.45 3.52
C GLY A 106 -8.00 -10.81 4.97
N GLU A 107 -8.20 -12.07 5.34
CA GLU A 107 -7.95 -12.58 6.69
C GLU A 107 -6.46 -12.52 7.07
N GLU A 108 -5.57 -12.91 6.15
CA GLU A 108 -4.11 -12.86 6.38
C GLU A 108 -3.62 -11.41 6.55
N ALA A 109 -4.14 -10.48 5.74
CA ALA A 109 -3.83 -9.06 5.86
C ALA A 109 -4.33 -8.46 7.19
N LEU A 110 -5.55 -8.82 7.61
CA LEU A 110 -6.11 -8.39 8.89
C LEU A 110 -5.26 -8.90 10.06
N LYS A 111 -4.94 -10.19 10.04
CA LYS A 111 -4.10 -10.82 11.06
C LYS A 111 -2.71 -10.19 11.15
N GLY A 112 -2.07 -9.92 10.01
CA GLY A 112 -0.77 -9.25 9.98
C GLY A 112 -0.83 -7.80 10.49
N LEU A 113 -1.95 -7.11 10.25
CA LEU A 113 -2.18 -5.77 10.79
C LEU A 113 -2.34 -5.79 12.31
N ASP A 114 -3.14 -6.72 12.85
CA ASP A 114 -3.36 -6.85 14.29
C ASP A 114 -2.05 -7.22 15.02
N GLU A 115 -1.27 -8.17 14.49
CA GLU A 115 0.03 -8.54 15.07
C GLU A 115 1.01 -7.36 15.06
N SER A 116 1.03 -6.57 13.97
CA SER A 116 1.85 -5.36 13.91
C SER A 116 1.37 -4.29 14.89
N SER A 117 0.05 -4.14 15.05
CA SER A 117 -0.56 -3.19 15.98
C SER A 117 -0.19 -3.52 17.42
N ASP A 118 -0.33 -4.79 17.81
CA ASP A 118 0.03 -5.28 19.14
C ASP A 118 1.52 -5.05 19.42
N ARG A 119 2.40 -5.33 18.44
CA ARG A 119 3.84 -5.08 18.58
C ARG A 119 4.17 -3.60 18.75
N ILE A 120 3.52 -2.71 17.99
CA ILE A 120 3.73 -1.26 18.10
C ILE A 120 3.24 -0.76 19.46
N THR A 121 2.07 -1.24 19.90
CA THR A 121 1.47 -0.85 21.18
C THR A 121 2.34 -1.28 22.34
N ALA A 122 2.77 -2.54 22.37
CA ALA A 122 3.68 -3.05 23.40
C ALA A 122 5.02 -2.28 23.43
N LYS A 123 5.56 -1.92 22.26
CA LYS A 123 6.76 -1.09 22.18
C LYS A 123 6.52 0.30 22.76
N LEU A 124 5.42 0.95 22.38
CA LEU A 124 5.06 2.28 22.86
C LEU A 124 4.84 2.29 24.38
N GLU A 125 4.18 1.28 24.93
CA GLU A 125 3.99 1.11 26.38
C GLU A 125 5.34 0.95 27.10
N SER A 126 6.26 0.15 26.55
CA SER A 126 7.59 -0.02 27.13
C SER A 126 8.43 1.26 27.12
N GLU A 127 8.37 2.04 26.03
CA GLU A 127 9.05 3.33 25.91
C GLU A 127 8.42 4.38 26.84
N MET A 128 7.08 4.38 26.97
CA MET A 128 6.36 5.26 27.88
C MET A 128 6.73 5.01 29.35
N LEU A 129 6.82 3.75 29.77
CA LEU A 129 7.25 3.39 31.12
C LEU A 129 8.70 3.82 31.39
N ALA A 130 9.61 3.64 30.43
CA ALA A 130 10.99 4.11 30.57
C ALA A 130 11.09 5.64 30.64
N ILE A 131 10.23 6.36 29.90
CA ILE A 131 10.11 7.82 29.97
C ILE A 131 9.56 8.25 31.33
N GLU A 132 8.55 7.55 31.87
CA GLU A 132 7.99 7.85 33.19
C GLU A 132 9.03 7.64 34.30
N GLU A 133 9.75 6.52 34.28
CA GLU A 133 10.82 6.23 35.24
C GLU A 133 11.96 7.26 35.15
N SER A 134 12.42 7.58 33.94
CA SER A 134 13.49 8.57 33.75
C SER A 134 13.07 10.00 34.09
N ASN A 135 11.80 10.36 33.85
CA ASN A 135 11.27 11.67 34.23
C ASN A 135 11.20 11.82 35.75
N GLU A 136 10.74 10.79 36.47
CA GLU A 136 10.70 10.83 37.93
C GLU A 136 12.11 10.93 38.53
N LEU A 137 13.07 10.19 37.99
CA LEU A 137 14.47 10.30 38.40
C LEU A 137 15.04 11.70 38.12
N ASN A 138 14.75 12.28 36.96
CA ASN A 138 15.18 13.62 36.59
C ASN A 138 14.57 14.70 37.50
N ARG A 139 13.33 14.53 37.98
CA ARG A 139 12.73 15.44 38.97
C ARG A 139 13.47 15.41 40.30
N VAL A 140 13.86 14.23 40.77
CA VAL A 140 14.66 14.10 41.99
C VAL A 140 16.03 14.73 41.83
N GLU A 141 16.69 14.55 40.68
CA GLU A 141 17.97 15.17 40.38
C GLU A 141 17.88 16.71 40.33
N ILE A 142 16.80 17.25 39.75
CA ILE A 142 16.54 18.69 39.74
C ILE A 142 16.36 19.23 41.16
N ASP A 143 15.55 18.57 42.00
CA ASP A 143 15.29 18.99 43.37
C ASP A 143 16.58 18.99 44.22
N GLU A 144 17.44 17.99 44.05
CA GLU A 144 18.76 17.96 44.68
C GLU A 144 19.66 19.10 44.16
N SER A 145 19.64 19.36 42.85
CA SER A 145 20.42 20.44 42.25
C SER A 145 19.97 21.82 42.74
N GLU A 146 18.66 22.04 42.90
CA GLU A 146 18.08 23.27 43.45
C GLU A 146 18.51 23.47 44.90
N ASN A 147 18.49 22.41 45.71
CA ASN A 147 18.96 22.47 47.10
C ASN A 147 20.46 22.82 47.20
N ARG A 148 21.29 22.25 46.33
CA ARG A 148 22.72 22.63 46.25
C ARG A 148 22.92 24.09 45.84
N VAL A 149 22.10 24.60 44.92
CA VAL A 149 22.13 26.01 44.52
C VAL A 149 21.74 26.92 45.69
N MET A 150 20.70 26.57 46.44
CA MET A 150 20.31 27.31 47.65
C MET A 150 21.41 27.32 48.71
N GLU A 151 22.10 26.20 48.92
CA GLU A 151 23.24 26.13 49.85
C GLU A 151 24.39 27.04 49.42
N ILE A 152 24.73 27.04 48.12
CA ILE A 152 25.75 27.93 47.55
C ILE A 152 25.34 29.40 47.71
N GLU A 153 24.09 29.74 47.43
CA GLU A 153 23.58 31.11 47.58
C GLU A 153 23.66 31.59 49.03
N GLY A 154 23.25 30.73 49.98
CA GLY A 154 23.40 31.01 51.41
C GLY A 154 24.86 31.22 51.82
N GLN A 155 25.77 30.36 51.34
CA GLN A 155 27.20 30.50 51.61
C GLN A 155 27.77 31.79 51.00
N MET A 156 27.36 32.17 49.78
CA MET A 156 27.77 33.43 49.16
C MET A 156 27.28 34.66 49.94
N GLU A 157 26.06 34.63 50.48
CA GLU A 157 25.53 35.73 51.29
C GLU A 157 26.30 35.89 52.60
N VAL A 158 26.66 34.78 53.25
CA VAL A 158 27.55 34.77 54.43
C VAL A 158 28.95 35.25 54.06
N ASP A 159 29.58 34.70 53.02
CA ASP A 159 30.93 35.08 52.58
C ASP A 159 31.01 36.55 52.13
N ARG A 160 29.91 37.10 51.58
CA ARG A 160 29.78 38.52 51.22
C ARG A 160 29.70 39.39 52.48
N ASN A 161 28.91 39.00 53.47
CA ASN A 161 28.80 39.70 54.76
C ASN A 161 30.10 39.63 55.57
N GLU A 162 30.88 38.56 55.44
CA GLU A 162 32.16 38.39 56.12
C GLU A 162 33.36 38.98 55.33
N GLY A 163 33.11 39.54 54.12
CA GLY A 163 34.17 40.08 53.26
C GLY A 163 35.17 39.03 52.76
N LEU A 164 34.84 37.75 52.87
CA LEU A 164 35.65 36.61 52.43
C LEU A 164 35.64 36.43 50.91
N PHE A 165 34.56 36.88 50.24
CA PHE A 165 34.40 36.82 48.79
C PHE A 165 35.57 37.50 48.03
N PHE A 166 36.07 38.63 48.54
CA PHE A 166 37.20 39.35 47.96
C PHE A 166 38.58 38.82 48.40
N LYS A 167 38.65 38.14 49.55
CA LYS A 167 39.87 37.47 50.02
C LYS A 167 40.28 36.32 49.09
N ASN A 168 39.31 35.56 48.60
CA ASN A 168 39.54 34.47 47.63
C ASN A 168 39.88 34.99 46.23
N LEU A 169 39.43 36.18 45.82
CA LEU A 169 39.82 36.80 44.54
C LEU A 169 41.26 37.35 44.54
N GLY A 170 41.77 37.78 45.71
CA GLY A 170 43.16 38.21 45.88
C GLY A 170 44.15 37.05 46.10
N GLN A 171 43.66 35.88 46.50
CA GLN A 171 44.44 34.66 46.58
C GLN A 171 44.55 34.06 45.18
N ARG A 172 45.62 34.43 44.48
CA ARG A 172 46.09 33.75 43.26
C ARG A 172 46.14 32.25 43.56
N GLY A 173 45.13 31.50 43.12
CA GLY A 173 45.11 30.05 43.19
C GLY A 173 46.38 29.48 42.58
N PRO A 174 46.86 28.30 43.05
CA PRO A 174 48.02 27.66 42.46
C PRO A 174 47.73 27.51 40.96
N ASN A 175 48.67 27.99 40.14
CA ASN A 175 48.57 28.11 38.68
C ASN A 175 47.63 27.05 38.09
N VAL A 176 46.40 27.44 37.78
CA VAL A 176 45.50 26.60 36.99
C VAL A 176 46.22 26.38 35.68
N ASP A 177 46.66 25.15 35.45
CA ASP A 177 47.41 24.76 34.28
C ASP A 177 46.68 25.27 33.05
N ARG A 178 47.36 26.14 32.28
CA ARG A 178 46.85 26.63 30.98
C ARG A 178 46.45 25.49 30.03
N ALA A 179 46.87 24.25 30.33
CA ALA A 179 46.43 23.04 29.64
C ALA A 179 44.94 22.74 29.90
N LYS A 180 44.46 22.83 31.15
CA LYS A 180 43.06 22.51 31.52
C LYS A 180 42.08 23.58 31.02
N ALA A 181 42.48 24.84 31.07
CA ALA A 181 41.68 25.94 30.49
C ALA A 181 41.64 25.90 28.95
N LYS A 182 42.68 25.37 28.28
CA LYS A 182 42.66 25.12 26.83
C LYS A 182 41.76 23.95 26.46
N GLU A 183 41.75 22.90 27.27
CA GLU A 183 40.85 21.75 27.12
C GLU A 183 39.38 22.15 27.26
N GLU A 184 39.04 23.02 28.21
CA GLU A 184 37.70 23.59 28.35
C GLU A 184 37.33 24.52 27.18
N PHE A 185 38.28 25.29 26.64
CA PHE A 185 38.07 26.11 25.44
C PHE A 185 37.89 25.25 24.17
N GLU A 186 38.56 24.10 24.08
CA GLU A 186 38.35 23.12 23.01
C GLU A 186 36.98 22.43 23.15
N ASN A 187 36.53 22.11 24.37
CA ASN A 187 35.19 21.57 24.61
C ASN A 187 34.08 22.58 24.24
N ILE A 188 34.25 23.87 24.55
CA ILE A 188 33.30 24.92 24.15
C ILE A 188 33.32 25.14 22.64
N LYS A 189 34.50 25.02 22.00
CA LYS A 189 34.62 25.04 20.54
C LYS A 189 33.91 23.84 19.90
N ASP A 190 33.93 22.67 20.54
CA ASP A 190 33.26 21.46 20.06
C ASP A 190 31.73 21.51 20.24
N VAL A 191 31.26 22.19 21.30
CA VAL A 191 29.82 22.46 21.51
C VAL A 191 29.28 23.49 20.50
N THR A 192 30.06 24.52 20.16
CA THR A 192 29.65 25.52 19.14
C THR A 192 29.70 24.94 17.71
N THR A 193 30.64 24.06 17.37
CA THR A 193 30.60 23.29 16.11
C THR A 193 29.45 22.28 16.08
N ARG A 194 29.02 21.74 17.22
CA ARG A 194 27.82 20.89 17.34
C ARG A 194 26.52 21.66 17.08
N GLU A 195 26.43 22.93 17.47
CA GLU A 195 25.30 23.80 17.12
C GLU A 195 25.26 24.17 15.63
N GLU A 196 26.42 24.40 14.98
CA GLU A 196 26.47 24.54 13.52
C GLU A 196 25.99 23.27 12.78
N ASN A 197 26.21 22.09 13.36
CA ASN A 197 25.71 20.83 12.80
C ASN A 197 24.18 20.70 12.90
N GLY A 198 23.52 21.33 13.88
CA GLY A 198 22.06 21.45 13.94
C GLY A 198 21.46 22.34 12.83
N ARG A 199 22.25 23.27 12.28
CA ARG A 199 21.86 24.11 11.13
C ARG A 199 22.03 23.37 9.79
N LYS A 200 23.02 22.47 9.69
CA LYS A 200 23.23 21.62 8.51
C LYS A 200 22.15 20.56 8.34
N THR A 201 21.63 20.00 9.44
CA THR A 201 20.57 18.98 9.38
C THR A 201 19.27 19.51 8.79
N ARG A 202 18.83 20.73 9.15
CA ARG A 202 17.63 21.37 8.56
C ARG A 202 17.76 21.58 7.05
N LYS A 203 18.93 22.04 6.58
CA LYS A 203 19.20 22.25 5.14
C LYS A 203 19.24 20.93 4.36
N ASN A 204 19.77 19.87 4.96
CA ASN A 204 19.82 18.55 4.33
C ASN A 204 18.43 17.91 4.21
N VAL A 205 17.54 18.17 5.17
CA VAL A 205 16.14 17.73 5.13
C VAL A 205 15.38 18.41 3.98
N TYR A 206 15.53 19.72 3.79
CA TYR A 206 14.92 20.41 2.65
C TYR A 206 15.46 19.90 1.30
N LEU A 207 16.77 19.68 1.19
CA LEU A 207 17.38 19.08 0.00
C LEU A 207 16.86 17.67 -0.27
N PHE A 208 16.63 16.87 0.77
CA PHE A 208 16.02 15.54 0.65
C PHE A 208 14.59 15.62 0.09
N PHE A 209 13.73 16.51 0.63
CA PHE A 209 12.37 16.68 0.12
C PHE A 209 12.34 17.21 -1.32
N ILE A 210 13.23 18.15 -1.66
CA ILE A 210 13.39 18.66 -3.02
C ILE A 210 13.86 17.54 -3.97
N GLY A 211 14.77 16.68 -3.53
CA GLY A 211 15.21 15.50 -4.26
C GLY A 211 14.09 14.48 -4.48
N LEU A 212 13.30 14.19 -3.46
CA LEU A 212 12.16 13.28 -3.55
C LEU A 212 11.08 13.82 -4.51
N PHE A 213 10.83 15.13 -4.45
CA PHE A 213 9.82 15.79 -5.29
C PHE A 213 10.25 15.85 -6.76
N THR A 214 11.52 16.14 -7.04
CA THR A 214 12.07 16.13 -8.41
C THR A 214 12.10 14.71 -8.99
N TYR A 215 12.45 13.70 -8.19
CA TYR A 215 12.35 12.29 -8.58
C TYR A 215 10.89 11.88 -8.88
N GLY A 216 9.94 12.31 -8.04
CA GLY A 216 8.51 12.09 -8.25
C GLY A 216 7.98 12.73 -9.53
N ILE A 217 8.46 13.92 -9.90
CA ILE A 217 8.12 14.58 -11.17
C ILE A 217 8.69 13.81 -12.37
N VAL A 218 9.96 13.41 -12.34
CA VAL A 218 10.58 12.63 -13.44
C VAL A 218 9.90 11.27 -13.59
N GLY A 219 9.60 10.59 -12.47
CA GLY A 219 8.82 9.35 -12.46
C GLY A 219 7.42 9.54 -13.02
N SER A 220 6.74 10.63 -12.65
CA SER A 220 5.41 10.96 -13.18
C SER A 220 5.43 11.27 -14.67
N ILE A 221 6.45 11.96 -15.18
CA ILE A 221 6.59 12.25 -16.63
C ILE A 221 6.88 10.96 -17.42
N ASN A 222 7.71 10.06 -16.89
CA ASN A 222 8.01 8.78 -17.53
C ASN A 222 6.81 7.81 -17.51
N VAL A 223 6.05 7.72 -16.40
CA VAL A 223 4.83 6.91 -16.29
C VAL A 223 3.67 7.52 -17.08
N SER A 224 3.58 8.85 -17.18
CA SER A 224 2.52 9.56 -17.92
C SER A 224 2.81 9.74 -19.41
N SER A 225 3.94 9.24 -19.92
CA SER A 225 4.18 9.18 -21.37
C SER A 225 3.32 8.09 -22.05
N LEU A 226 2.55 7.31 -21.27
CA LEU A 226 1.66 6.25 -21.77
C LEU A 226 0.16 6.56 -21.63
N SER A 227 -0.23 7.64 -20.94
CA SER A 227 -1.64 8.03 -20.76
C SER A 227 -1.75 9.56 -20.74
N SER A 228 -2.74 10.11 -21.47
CA SER A 228 -2.91 11.53 -21.78
C SER A 228 -2.40 12.47 -20.67
N THR A 229 -1.35 13.23 -20.98
CA THR A 229 -0.69 14.12 -20.03
C THR A 229 -1.63 15.25 -19.59
N ASP A 230 -2.12 15.19 -18.35
CA ASP A 230 -2.81 16.29 -17.69
C ASP A 230 -1.81 17.41 -17.35
N TRP A 231 -1.47 18.25 -18.33
CA TRP A 231 -0.55 19.39 -18.18
C TRP A 231 -0.92 20.33 -17.02
N LYS A 232 -2.20 20.36 -16.63
CA LYS A 232 -2.70 21.09 -15.45
C LYS A 232 -2.08 20.57 -14.15
N ARG A 233 -1.95 19.26 -13.98
CA ARG A 233 -1.36 18.64 -12.77
C ARG A 233 0.15 18.90 -12.70
N VAL A 234 0.83 18.83 -13.84
CA VAL A 234 2.25 19.15 -13.96
C VAL A 234 2.51 20.63 -13.66
N ALA A 235 1.66 21.52 -14.17
CA ALA A 235 1.76 22.96 -13.90
C ALA A 235 1.56 23.29 -12.41
N VAL A 236 0.59 22.65 -11.75
CA VAL A 236 0.35 22.82 -10.31
C VAL A 236 1.55 22.33 -9.48
N LEU A 237 2.09 21.15 -9.81
CA LEU A 237 3.28 20.62 -9.13
C LEU A 237 4.52 21.49 -9.37
N GLY A 238 4.68 22.02 -10.58
CA GLY A 238 5.74 22.98 -10.91
C GLY A 238 5.64 24.28 -10.12
N ALA A 239 4.44 24.85 -9.98
CA ALA A 239 4.21 26.05 -9.19
C ALA A 239 4.56 25.84 -7.70
N ILE A 240 4.19 24.69 -7.14
CA ILE A 240 4.52 24.30 -5.77
C ILE A 240 6.04 24.14 -5.58
N LEU A 241 6.74 23.56 -6.56
CA LEU A 241 8.19 23.43 -6.53
C LEU A 241 8.89 24.80 -6.52
N VAL A 242 8.42 25.74 -7.33
CA VAL A 242 8.95 27.12 -7.35
C VAL A 242 8.72 27.82 -6.01
N ALA A 243 7.56 27.63 -5.39
CA ALA A 243 7.26 28.19 -4.07
C ALA A 243 8.21 27.64 -2.98
N LEU A 244 8.44 26.32 -2.97
CA LEU A 244 9.38 25.69 -2.04
C LEU A 244 10.82 26.17 -2.26
N PHE A 245 11.25 26.32 -3.52
CA PHE A 245 12.59 26.81 -3.84
C PHE A 245 12.78 28.29 -3.46
N THR A 246 11.72 29.09 -3.56
CA THR A 246 11.71 30.48 -3.10
C THR A 246 11.82 30.57 -1.58
N GLN A 247 11.06 29.73 -0.86
CA GLN A 247 11.14 29.65 0.60
C GLN A 247 12.53 29.21 1.08
N PHE A 248 13.11 28.20 0.42
CA PHE A 248 14.47 27.75 0.69
C PHE A 248 15.52 28.85 0.43
N SER A 249 15.39 29.58 -0.69
CA SER A 249 16.31 30.67 -1.04
C SER A 249 16.21 31.85 -0.08
N TYR A 250 15.00 32.15 0.41
CA TYR A 250 14.79 33.19 1.41
C TYR A 250 15.42 32.85 2.76
N GLU A 251 15.28 31.60 3.21
CA GLU A 251 15.90 31.11 4.45
C GLU A 251 17.44 31.13 4.34
N GLN A 252 18.00 30.82 3.18
CA GLN A 252 19.44 30.93 2.92
C GLN A 252 19.97 32.37 2.92
N ASN A 253 19.17 33.36 2.51
CA ASN A 253 19.59 34.76 2.50
C ASN A 253 19.49 35.41 3.89
N LYS A 254 18.50 35.04 4.72
CA LYS A 254 18.45 35.46 6.13
C LYS A 254 19.69 34.99 6.91
N ASP A 255 20.12 33.76 6.66
CA ASP A 255 21.32 33.18 7.28
C ASP A 255 22.63 33.89 6.91
N LYS A 256 22.70 34.53 5.73
CA LYS A 256 23.88 35.26 5.28
C LYS A 256 23.96 36.64 5.92
N ASN A 257 22.85 37.37 5.94
CA ASN A 257 22.81 38.71 6.53
C ASN A 257 23.05 38.68 8.04
N GLN A 258 22.64 37.62 8.75
CA GLN A 258 22.92 37.48 10.18
C GLN A 258 24.41 37.25 10.51
N LYS A 259 25.24 36.84 9.54
CA LYS A 259 26.69 36.72 9.74
C LYS A 259 27.43 38.04 9.55
N ASP A 260 26.83 39.01 8.87
CA ASP A 260 27.44 40.31 8.60
C ASP A 260 27.18 41.33 9.72
N ASP A 261 26.19 41.08 10.59
CA ASP A 261 25.84 41.93 11.74
C ASP A 261 26.62 41.59 13.04
N GLU A 262 27.44 40.52 13.04
CA GLU A 262 28.25 40.07 14.20
C GLU A 262 29.77 40.28 14.03
N GLN A 263 30.20 41.13 13.08
CA GLN A 263 31.61 41.56 12.91
C GLN A 263 31.88 42.97 13.40
#